data_AF-A0A957ZNM3-F1
#
_entry.id   AF-A0A957ZNM3-F1
#
_cell.length_a   1.000
_cell.length_b   1.000
_cell.length_c   1.000
_cell.angle_alpha   90.00
_cell.angle_beta   90.00
_cell.angle_gamma   90.00
#
_symmetry.space_group_name_H-M   'P 1'
#
loop_
_entity.id
_entity.type
_entity.pdbx_description
1 polymer ?
#
loop_
_entity_poly.entity_id
_entity_poly.type
_entity_poly.pdbx_seq_one_letter_code
_entity_poly.pdbx_strand_id
1 'polypeptide(L)'
;MPLQFDMPFAELPHYQGVNPRPADFDSFWEEAIAEMRAVDPQVELVPADFQTAFADCFHLYFTGVGEARVHAKLLRPKRVAEPHPAVLMFHGYSGHAGDWVSKLGYVAAGYTVAALDCRGQGGRSEDKGGVPGWTLRGHIIRGLDGPPQ
;
A
#
# COMPACT_ATOMS: atom_id res chain seq x y z
N MET A 1 -18.31 -13.96 -34.21
CA MET A 1 -17.61 -13.49 -33.00
C MET A 1 -17.52 -14.66 -32.04
N PRO A 2 -16.34 -15.18 -31.68
CA PRO A 2 -16.27 -16.16 -30.60
C PRO A 2 -16.83 -15.51 -29.33
N LEU A 3 -17.62 -16.25 -28.57
CA LEU A 3 -18.13 -15.77 -27.27
C LEU A 3 -16.93 -15.51 -26.36
N GLN A 4 -16.68 -14.25 -26.01
CA GLN A 4 -15.69 -13.84 -25.02
C GLN A 4 -16.43 -13.37 -23.76
N PHE A 5 -15.86 -13.65 -22.58
CA PHE A 5 -16.44 -13.23 -21.30
C PHE A 5 -16.25 -11.73 -21.03
N ASP A 6 -15.38 -11.09 -21.80
CA ASP A 6 -14.99 -9.69 -21.72
C ASP A 6 -14.93 -9.08 -23.13
N MET A 7 -14.64 -7.79 -23.21
CA MET A 7 -14.53 -7.07 -24.46
C MET A 7 -13.39 -7.62 -25.34
N PRO A 8 -13.55 -7.59 -26.68
CA PRO A 8 -12.47 -7.95 -27.59
C PRO A 8 -11.21 -7.10 -27.35
N PHE A 9 -10.03 -7.73 -27.50
CA PHE A 9 -8.74 -7.04 -27.29
C PHE A 9 -8.60 -5.74 -28.09
N ALA A 10 -9.14 -5.66 -29.31
CA ALA A 10 -9.10 -4.45 -30.13
C ALA A 10 -9.89 -3.27 -29.55
N GLU A 11 -10.88 -3.56 -28.70
CA GLU A 11 -11.73 -2.56 -28.04
C GLU A 11 -11.14 -2.10 -26.69
N LEU A 12 -10.36 -2.94 -26.01
CA LEU A 12 -9.77 -2.61 -24.69
C LEU A 12 -8.97 -1.29 -24.67
N PRO A 13 -8.12 -0.95 -25.67
CA PRO A 13 -7.40 0.33 -25.67
C PRO A 13 -8.31 1.57 -25.77
N HIS A 14 -9.57 1.40 -26.20
CA HIS A 14 -10.55 2.48 -26.36
C HIS A 14 -11.55 2.55 -25.20
N TYR A 15 -11.48 1.59 -24.25
CA TYR A 15 -12.37 1.53 -23.11
C TYR A 15 -12.10 2.68 -22.12
N GLN A 16 -13.14 3.41 -21.74
CA GLN A 16 -13.02 4.55 -20.82
C GLN A 16 -13.63 4.29 -19.43
N GLY A 17 -14.07 3.06 -19.16
CA GLY A 17 -14.74 2.71 -17.90
C GLY A 17 -16.26 2.94 -17.93
N VAL A 18 -16.94 2.39 -16.93
CA VAL A 18 -18.40 2.53 -16.73
C VAL A 18 -18.75 3.02 -15.32
N ASN A 19 -17.81 2.97 -14.38
CA ASN A 19 -18.06 3.42 -13.02
C ASN A 19 -18.09 4.96 -12.99
N PRO A 20 -19.15 5.59 -12.44
CA PRO A 20 -19.24 7.03 -12.41
C PRO A 20 -18.11 7.64 -11.58
N ARG A 21 -17.59 8.79 -12.03
CA ARG A 21 -16.73 9.66 -11.23
C ARG A 21 -17.62 10.62 -10.44
N PRO A 22 -17.55 10.63 -9.09
CA PRO A 22 -18.28 11.62 -8.27
C PRO A 22 -17.95 13.05 -8.67
N ALA A 23 -18.92 13.97 -8.54
CA ALA A 23 -18.76 15.37 -8.92
C ALA A 23 -17.74 16.11 -8.02
N ASP A 24 -17.58 15.64 -6.78
CA ASP A 24 -16.70 16.12 -5.72
C ASP A 24 -15.40 15.31 -5.59
N PHE A 25 -15.07 14.46 -6.58
CA PHE A 25 -13.91 13.56 -6.54
C PHE A 25 -12.60 14.30 -6.20
N ASP A 26 -12.37 15.46 -6.81
CA ASP A 26 -11.13 16.21 -6.60
C ASP A 26 -11.06 16.82 -5.19
N SER A 27 -12.13 17.48 -4.75
CA SER A 27 -12.19 18.08 -3.40
C SER A 27 -12.10 17.02 -2.29
N PHE A 28 -12.74 15.86 -2.50
CA PHE A 28 -12.65 14.74 -1.56
C PHE A 28 -11.19 14.30 -1.35
N TRP A 29 -10.43 14.10 -2.43
CA TRP A 29 -9.02 13.68 -2.32
C TRP A 29 -8.09 14.78 -1.81
N GLU A 30 -8.38 16.05 -2.11
CA GLU A 30 -7.65 17.18 -1.54
C GLU A 30 -7.79 17.23 -0.01
N GLU A 31 -9.02 17.07 0.50
CA GLU A 31 -9.31 16.99 1.94
C GLU A 31 -8.63 15.78 2.59
N ALA A 32 -8.73 14.60 1.98
CA ALA A 32 -8.09 13.38 2.50
C ALA A 32 -6.55 13.48 2.55
N ILE A 33 -5.93 14.11 1.55
CA ILE A 33 -4.48 14.36 1.55
C ILE A 33 -4.10 15.39 2.63
N ALA A 34 -4.93 16.42 2.83
CA ALA A 34 -4.71 17.41 3.89
C ALA A 34 -4.80 16.78 5.28
N GLU A 35 -5.79 15.91 5.51
CA GLU A 35 -5.91 15.13 6.74
C GLU A 35 -4.67 14.27 6.97
N MET A 36 -4.22 13.52 5.95
CA MET A 36 -3.01 12.70 6.04
C MET A 36 -1.77 13.53 6.40
N ARG A 37 -1.61 14.73 5.82
CA ARG A 37 -0.48 15.63 6.10
C ARG A 37 -0.50 16.22 7.52
N ALA A 38 -1.67 16.28 8.16
CA ALA A 38 -1.82 16.77 9.52
C ALA A 38 -1.43 15.72 10.58
N VAL A 39 -1.29 14.44 10.19
CA VAL A 39 -0.88 13.36 11.09
C VAL A 39 0.64 13.41 11.31
N ASP A 40 1.07 13.35 12.58
CA ASP A 40 2.47 13.05 12.90
C ASP A 40 2.74 11.56 12.62
N PRO A 41 3.60 11.22 11.65
CA PRO A 41 3.83 9.84 11.25
C PRO A 41 4.57 9.02 12.31
N GLN A 42 5.23 9.65 13.31
CA GLN A 42 5.96 8.94 14.37
C GLN A 42 6.78 7.75 13.83
N VAL A 43 7.63 8.03 12.84
CA VAL A 43 8.34 6.99 12.08
C VAL A 43 9.28 6.21 12.98
N GLU A 44 9.22 4.88 12.87
CA GLU A 44 10.08 3.98 13.62
C GLU A 44 10.70 2.93 12.69
N LEU A 45 11.99 2.69 12.84
CA LEU A 45 12.72 1.64 12.14
C LEU A 45 13.23 0.63 13.15
N VAL A 46 12.63 -0.56 13.15
CA VAL A 46 13.07 -1.69 13.99
C VAL A 46 13.86 -2.66 13.11
N PRO A 47 15.11 -3.01 13.45
CA PRO A 47 15.86 -4.03 12.71
C PRO A 47 15.04 -5.33 12.61
N ALA A 48 14.93 -5.90 11.42
CA ALA A 48 14.30 -7.19 11.22
C ALA A 48 15.26 -8.33 11.60
N ASP A 49 14.72 -9.47 12.03
CA ASP A 49 15.53 -10.67 12.30
C ASP A 49 16.23 -11.18 11.03
N PHE A 50 15.59 -11.00 9.87
CA PHE A 50 16.19 -11.29 8.58
C PHE A 50 17.22 -10.22 8.23
N GLN A 51 18.49 -10.60 8.09
CA GLN A 51 19.58 -9.71 7.67
C GLN A 51 20.43 -10.35 6.60
N THR A 52 21.16 -9.52 5.83
CA THR A 52 22.07 -10.00 4.78
C THR A 52 23.41 -9.25 4.81
N ALA A 53 24.39 -9.75 4.05
CA ALA A 53 25.70 -9.12 3.95
C ALA A 53 25.68 -7.74 3.26
N PHE A 54 24.70 -7.47 2.40
CA PHE A 54 24.68 -6.28 1.54
C PHE A 54 23.45 -5.38 1.72
N ALA A 55 22.41 -5.85 2.41
CA ALA A 55 21.19 -5.09 2.70
C ALA A 55 20.91 -5.03 4.20
N ASP A 56 20.61 -3.83 4.70
CA ASP A 56 19.97 -3.63 5.99
C ASP A 56 18.45 -3.79 5.82
N CYS A 57 17.85 -4.63 6.66
CA CYS A 57 16.41 -4.90 6.63
C CYS A 57 15.75 -4.39 7.91
N PHE A 58 14.66 -3.64 7.78
CA PHE A 58 13.91 -3.05 8.88
C PHE A 58 12.42 -3.32 8.74
N HIS A 59 11.76 -3.53 9.86
CA HIS A 59 10.35 -3.22 10.00
C HIS A 59 10.22 -1.70 10.14
N LEU A 60 9.66 -1.06 9.10
CA LEU A 60 9.28 0.34 9.11
C LEU A 60 7.86 0.44 9.61
N TYR A 61 7.64 1.27 10.62
CA TYR A 61 6.31 1.63 11.08
C TYR A 61 6.09 3.14 11.00
N PHE A 62 4.87 3.53 10.66
CA PHE A 62 4.41 4.92 10.69
C PHE A 62 2.91 4.97 11.04
N THR A 63 2.47 6.10 11.57
CA THR A 63 1.08 6.36 11.92
C THR A 63 0.38 6.99 10.73
N GLY A 64 -0.75 6.40 10.31
CA GLY A 64 -1.59 6.96 9.25
C GLY A 64 -2.88 7.57 9.79
N VAL A 65 -3.72 8.06 8.89
CA VAL A 65 -5.08 8.56 9.19
C VAL A 65 -5.87 7.58 10.06
N GLY A 66 -6.62 8.08 11.03
CA GLY A 66 -7.32 7.28 12.04
C GLY A 66 -6.39 6.63 13.06
N GLU A 67 -5.17 7.17 13.24
CA GLU A 67 -4.15 6.72 14.20
C GLU A 67 -3.72 5.24 14.05
N ALA A 68 -3.98 4.64 12.89
CA ALA A 68 -3.62 3.26 12.63
C ALA A 68 -2.10 3.13 12.47
N ARG A 69 -1.49 2.15 13.15
CA ARG A 69 -0.07 1.84 12.96
C ARG A 69 0.12 0.99 11.71
N VAL A 70 0.77 1.58 10.71
CA VAL A 70 1.02 0.96 9.41
C VAL A 70 2.44 0.42 9.37
N HIS A 71 2.60 -0.78 8.81
CA HIS A 71 3.87 -1.48 8.66
C HIS A 71 4.28 -1.60 7.20
N ALA A 72 5.57 -1.47 6.95
CA ALA A 72 6.22 -1.86 5.71
C ALA A 72 7.54 -2.58 6.00
N LYS A 73 7.90 -3.53 5.12
CA LYS A 73 9.27 -4.05 5.06
C LYS A 73 10.14 -3.04 4.33
N LEU A 74 11.22 -2.58 4.95
CA LEU A 74 12.20 -1.67 4.36
C LEU A 74 13.54 -2.38 4.19
N LEU A 75 14.09 -2.36 2.98
CA LEU A 75 15.42 -2.88 2.68
C LEU A 75 16.26 -1.76 2.06
N ARG A 76 17.46 -1.55 2.59
CA ARG A 76 18.41 -0.53 2.10
C ARG A 76 19.77 -1.15 1.82
N PRO A 77 20.45 -0.81 0.71
CA PRO A 77 21.81 -1.28 0.51
C PRO A 77 22.75 -0.67 1.56
N LYS A 78 23.68 -1.46 2.12
CA LYS A 78 24.57 -1.04 3.23
C LYS A 78 25.60 0.01 2.84
N ARG A 79 25.95 0.11 1.56
CA ARG A 79 27.11 0.88 1.06
C ARG A 79 26.67 1.90 0.02
N VAL A 80 25.80 2.83 0.40
CA VAL A 80 25.39 3.94 -0.47
C VAL A 80 25.61 5.26 0.27
N ALA A 81 26.41 6.13 -0.32
CA ALA A 81 26.74 7.45 0.23
C ALA A 81 25.92 8.57 -0.43
N GLU A 82 25.51 8.36 -1.68
CA GLU A 82 24.78 9.32 -2.49
C GLU A 82 23.28 8.96 -2.55
N PRO A 83 22.39 9.94 -2.82
CA PRO A 83 20.99 9.65 -3.12
C PRO A 83 20.85 8.61 -4.23
N HIS A 84 19.93 7.67 -4.04
CA HIS A 84 19.75 6.54 -4.94
C HIS A 84 18.27 6.19 -5.12
N PRO A 85 17.93 5.45 -6.19
CA PRO A 85 16.54 5.11 -6.47
C PRO A 85 15.86 4.28 -5.38
N ALA A 86 14.53 4.32 -5.36
CA ALA A 86 13.70 3.49 -4.48
C ALA A 86 12.57 2.80 -5.27
N VAL A 87 12.15 1.64 -4.78
CA VAL A 87 10.99 0.87 -5.26
C VAL A 87 9.98 0.76 -4.13
N LEU A 88 8.74 1.16 -4.40
CA LEU A 88 7.60 0.92 -3.52
C LEU A 88 6.81 -0.28 -4.05
N MET A 89 6.56 -1.27 -3.20
CA MET A 89 5.84 -2.49 -3.56
C MET A 89 4.52 -2.60 -2.79
N PHE A 90 3.47 -3.00 -3.50
CA PHE A 90 2.14 -3.27 -2.96
C PHE A 90 1.73 -4.70 -3.28
N HIS A 91 1.03 -5.37 -2.37
CA HIS A 91 0.65 -6.77 -2.52
C HIS A 91 -0.78 -6.94 -3.05
N GLY A 92 -1.08 -8.15 -3.54
CA GLY A 92 -2.42 -8.53 -3.96
C GLY A 92 -3.40 -8.65 -2.77
N TYR A 93 -4.70 -8.56 -3.06
CA TYR A 93 -5.76 -8.55 -2.04
C TYR A 93 -5.72 -9.77 -1.12
N SER A 94 -5.97 -9.56 0.18
CA SER A 94 -5.84 -10.49 1.32
C SER A 94 -4.40 -10.93 1.66
N GLY A 95 -3.42 -10.56 0.85
CA GLY A 95 -2.01 -10.91 1.05
C GLY A 95 -1.29 -10.04 2.09
N HIS A 96 0.03 -9.98 1.93
CA HIS A 96 0.97 -9.21 2.75
C HIS A 96 2.23 -8.92 1.92
N ALA A 97 3.18 -8.17 2.47
CA ALA A 97 4.42 -7.75 1.82
C ALA A 97 5.31 -8.92 1.33
N GLY A 98 4.99 -10.18 1.68
CA GLY A 98 5.69 -11.38 1.22
C GLY A 98 7.13 -11.46 1.72
N ASP A 99 7.91 -12.40 1.18
CA ASP A 99 9.25 -12.71 1.68
C ASP A 99 10.29 -11.60 1.42
N TRP A 100 11.28 -11.49 2.31
CA TRP A 100 12.39 -10.54 2.18
C TRP A 100 13.25 -10.81 0.95
N VAL A 101 13.53 -12.09 0.67
CA VAL A 101 14.41 -12.53 -0.41
C VAL A 101 13.95 -12.03 -1.78
N SER A 102 12.63 -12.02 -2.03
CA SER A 102 12.05 -11.54 -3.29
C SER A 102 12.37 -10.08 -3.63
N LYS A 103 12.82 -9.29 -2.65
CA LYS A 103 13.14 -7.85 -2.82
C LYS A 103 14.63 -7.60 -3.05
N LEU A 104 15.48 -8.58 -2.75
CA LEU A 104 16.93 -8.40 -2.75
C LEU A 104 17.51 -8.13 -4.14
N GLY A 105 16.84 -8.55 -5.22
CA GLY A 105 17.28 -8.24 -6.59
C GLY A 105 17.35 -6.74 -6.86
N TYR A 106 16.38 -5.96 -6.38
CA TYR A 106 16.41 -4.50 -6.47
C TYR A 106 17.48 -3.88 -5.57
N VAL A 107 17.66 -4.42 -4.36
CA VAL A 107 18.69 -3.92 -3.44
C VAL A 107 20.09 -4.17 -3.99
N ALA A 108 20.32 -5.33 -4.62
CA ALA A 108 21.56 -5.65 -5.32
C ALA A 108 21.83 -4.70 -6.50
N ALA A 109 20.78 -4.18 -7.14
CA ALA A 109 20.87 -3.13 -8.16
C ALA A 109 21.03 -1.71 -7.58
N GLY A 110 21.14 -1.56 -6.26
CA GLY A 110 21.36 -0.27 -5.57
C GLY A 110 20.10 0.46 -5.12
N TYR A 111 18.93 -0.18 -5.15
CA TYR A 111 17.66 0.47 -4.79
C TYR A 111 17.33 0.28 -3.31
N THR A 112 16.73 1.30 -2.70
CA THR A 112 15.91 1.08 -1.48
C THR A 112 14.61 0.40 -1.89
N VAL A 113 14.12 -0.56 -1.10
CA VAL A 113 12.81 -1.18 -1.32
C VAL A 113 11.95 -1.02 -0.09
N ALA A 114 10.75 -0.47 -0.25
CA ALA A 114 9.71 -0.47 0.78
C ALA A 114 8.49 -1.24 0.30
N ALA A 115 8.09 -2.30 1.01
CA ALA A 115 6.94 -3.11 0.68
C ALA A 115 5.88 -3.00 1.78
N LEU A 116 4.77 -2.35 1.46
CA LEU A 116 3.71 -1.99 2.41
C LEU A 116 2.82 -3.20 2.71
N ASP A 117 2.45 -3.40 3.98
CA ASP A 117 1.31 -4.23 4.34
C ASP A 117 0.03 -3.36 4.31
N CYS A 118 -0.99 -3.76 3.56
CA CYS A 118 -2.29 -3.09 3.61
C CYS A 118 -2.97 -3.34 4.97
N ARG A 119 -3.67 -2.32 5.48
CA ARG A 119 -4.39 -2.37 6.77
C ARG A 119 -5.35 -3.55 6.84
N GLY A 120 -5.31 -4.31 7.93
CA GLY A 120 -6.26 -5.39 8.24
C GLY A 120 -6.21 -6.59 7.29
N GLN A 121 -5.18 -6.71 6.44
CA GLN A 121 -4.97 -7.87 5.57
C GLN A 121 -3.98 -8.85 6.21
N GLY A 122 -3.33 -9.71 5.44
CA GLY A 122 -2.45 -10.77 5.95
C GLY A 122 -1.11 -10.28 6.54
N GLY A 123 -0.90 -8.97 6.63
CA GLY A 123 0.33 -8.34 7.09
C GLY A 123 0.27 -7.85 8.53
N ARG A 124 1.15 -6.92 8.89
CA ARG A 124 1.23 -6.36 10.25
C ARG A 124 0.52 -5.01 10.44
N SER A 125 -0.02 -4.43 9.36
CA SER A 125 -0.67 -3.12 9.42
C SER A 125 -2.03 -3.20 10.08
N GLU A 126 -2.27 -2.29 11.02
CA GLU A 126 -3.51 -2.20 11.76
C GLU A 126 -4.65 -1.63 10.90
N ASP A 127 -5.84 -2.21 11.07
CA ASP A 127 -7.09 -1.57 10.70
C ASP A 127 -7.86 -1.28 12.00
N LYS A 128 -8.00 0.01 12.34
CA LYS A 128 -8.68 0.46 13.57
C LYS A 128 -10.19 0.23 13.51
N GLY A 129 -10.77 0.02 12.32
CA GLY A 129 -12.21 -0.10 12.15
C GLY A 129 -12.95 1.19 12.54
N GLY A 130 -14.06 1.07 13.28
CA GLY A 130 -14.84 2.23 13.74
C GLY A 130 -15.85 2.76 12.72
N VAL A 131 -16.23 1.95 11.73
CA VAL A 131 -17.20 2.33 10.69
C VAL A 131 -18.59 1.72 10.95
N PRO A 132 -19.69 2.38 10.52
CA PRO A 132 -21.02 1.76 10.52
C PRO A 132 -21.14 0.66 9.46
N GLY A 133 -22.19 -0.14 9.58
CA GLY A 133 -22.48 -1.22 8.62
C GLY A 133 -21.72 -2.52 8.93
N TRP A 134 -21.62 -3.38 7.92
CA TRP A 134 -21.10 -4.73 8.06
C TRP A 134 -19.59 -4.81 7.82
N THR A 135 -18.93 -5.72 8.54
CA THR A 135 -17.47 -5.88 8.52
C THR A 135 -17.01 -7.29 8.15
N LEU A 136 -17.95 -8.20 7.84
CA LEU A 136 -17.65 -9.62 7.69
C LEU A 136 -16.87 -9.96 6.40
N ARG A 137 -17.15 -9.30 5.27
CA ARG A 137 -16.47 -9.60 3.99
C ARG A 137 -16.22 -8.34 3.18
N GLY A 138 -14.95 -8.10 2.88
CA GLY A 138 -14.54 -7.15 1.84
C GLY A 138 -14.19 -5.76 2.35
N HIS A 139 -12.96 -5.29 2.11
CA HIS A 139 -12.56 -3.92 2.44
C HIS A 139 -13.11 -2.87 1.47
N ILE A 140 -13.50 -3.27 0.25
CA ILE A 140 -14.00 -2.35 -0.79
C ILE A 140 -15.28 -1.62 -0.35
N ILE A 141 -16.12 -2.29 0.45
CA ILE A 141 -17.45 -1.80 0.87
C ILE A 141 -17.52 -1.47 2.35
N ARG A 142 -16.40 -1.63 3.07
CA ARG A 142 -16.35 -1.34 4.51
C ARG A 142 -16.45 0.18 4.70
N GLY A 143 -17.46 0.62 5.44
CA GLY A 143 -17.77 2.04 5.64
C GLY A 143 -18.71 2.66 4.60
N LEU A 144 -19.18 1.87 3.62
CA LEU A 144 -20.10 2.35 2.57
C LEU A 144 -21.45 2.83 3.11
N ASP A 145 -21.92 2.26 4.22
CA ASP A 145 -23.17 2.68 4.88
C ASP A 145 -22.99 3.97 5.72
N GLY A 146 -21.78 4.53 5.77
CA GLY A 146 -21.43 5.73 6.50
C GLY A 146 -21.29 6.97 5.61
N PRO A 147 -20.94 8.13 6.19
CA PRO A 147 -20.50 9.27 5.40
C PRO A 147 -19.21 8.90 4.63
N PRO A 148 -18.92 9.57 3.50
CA PRO A 148 -17.60 9.52 2.88
C PRO A 148 -16.50 9.80 3.91
N GLN A 149 -15.47 8.96 3.93
CA GLN A 149 -14.30 9.00 4.82
C GLN A 149 -13.03 8.83 4.01
#